data_AF-A0A2A2UU98-F1
#
_entry.id   AF-A0A2A2UU98-F1
#
_cell.length_a   1.000
_cell.length_b   1.000
_cell.length_c   1.000
_cell.angle_alpha   90.00
_cell.angle_beta   90.00
_cell.angle_gamma   90.00
#
_symmetry.space_group_name_H-M   'P 1'
#
loop_
_entity.id
_entity.type
_entity.pdbx_description
1 polymer ?
#
loop_
_entity_poly.entity_id
_entity_poly.type
_entity_poly.pdbx_seq_one_letter_code
_entity_poly.pdbx_strand_id
1 'polypeptide(L)'
;MDNTKPLPDIPIYELDRSKDELTKEFDKQNNRPKLFWAGFSLGEQSRLKRLYEEDAADFNFTYGPEREEIVKPWLKWKPDLTQEQVNKKQSFIKVALIQILTGLP
;
A
#
# COMPACT_ATOMS: atom_id res chain seq x y z
N MET A 1 0.46 -10.65 -15.35
CA MET A 1 0.59 -10.98 -13.91
C MET A 1 -0.03 -12.34 -13.69
N ASP A 2 0.51 -13.14 -12.77
CA ASP A 2 -0.12 -14.40 -12.36
C ASP A 2 -1.35 -14.05 -11.51
N ASN A 3 -2.55 -14.35 -12.03
CA ASN A 3 -3.82 -14.02 -11.38
C ASN A 3 -4.19 -15.00 -10.26
N THR A 4 -3.29 -15.94 -9.91
CA THR A 4 -3.50 -16.89 -8.81
C THR A 4 -2.90 -16.40 -7.49
N LYS A 5 -2.21 -15.26 -7.50
CA LYS A 5 -1.48 -14.71 -6.35
C LYS A 5 -1.92 -13.27 -6.03
N PRO A 6 -1.88 -12.86 -4.75
CA PRO A 6 -2.22 -11.49 -4.39
C PRO A 6 -1.21 -10.53 -5.01
N LEU A 7 -1.65 -9.29 -5.25
CA LEU A 7 -0.77 -8.23 -5.68
C LEU A 7 0.40 -8.10 -4.68
N PRO A 8 1.60 -7.74 -5.16
CA PRO A 8 2.68 -7.32 -4.28
C PRO A 8 2.20 -6.17 -3.38
N ASP A 9 2.55 -6.20 -2.10
CA ASP A 9 2.23 -5.12 -1.19
C ASP A 9 3.34 -4.07 -1.20
N ILE A 10 3.28 -3.19 -2.19
CA ILE A 10 4.21 -2.07 -2.39
C ILE A 10 3.42 -0.77 -2.60
N PRO A 11 4.05 0.41 -2.39
CA PRO A 11 3.33 1.69 -2.38
C PRO A 11 2.45 1.95 -3.60
N ILE A 12 2.91 1.58 -4.80
CA ILE A 12 2.18 1.86 -6.06
C ILE A 12 0.84 1.11 -6.15
N TYR A 13 0.70 -0.06 -5.51
CA TYR A 13 -0.52 -0.85 -5.57
C TYR A 13 -1.51 -0.57 -4.43
N GLU A 14 -1.19 0.28 -3.45
CA GLU A 14 -2.02 0.48 -2.24
C GLU A 14 -3.50 0.70 -2.54
N LEU A 15 -3.82 1.55 -3.53
CA LEU A 15 -5.21 1.86 -3.87
C LEU A 15 -5.89 0.76 -4.69
N ASP A 16 -5.11 -0.07 -5.38
CA ASP A 16 -5.60 -1.15 -6.23
C ASP A 16 -5.80 -2.45 -5.45
N ARG A 17 -5.10 -2.66 -4.33
CA ARG A 17 -5.31 -3.83 -3.44
C ARG A 17 -6.76 -4.02 -3.02
N SER A 18 -7.50 -2.92 -2.82
CA SER A 18 -8.92 -2.98 -2.45
C SER A 18 -9.88 -3.31 -3.60
N LYS A 19 -9.39 -3.22 -4.85
CA LYS A 19 -10.15 -3.46 -6.08
C LYS A 19 -9.93 -4.87 -6.61
N ASP A 20 -8.76 -5.45 -6.35
CA ASP A 20 -8.45 -6.84 -6.70
C ASP A 20 -9.04 -7.81 -5.67
N GLU A 21 -9.93 -8.70 -6.10
CA GLU A 21 -10.71 -9.57 -5.18
C GLU A 21 -9.82 -10.56 -4.41
N LEU A 22 -8.85 -11.15 -5.09
CA LEU A 22 -7.93 -12.13 -4.50
C LEU A 22 -7.04 -11.44 -3.45
N THR A 23 -6.50 -10.27 -3.77
CA THR A 23 -5.71 -9.45 -2.84
C THR A 23 -6.54 -8.98 -1.66
N LYS A 24 -7.78 -8.55 -1.89
CA LYS A 24 -8.68 -8.08 -0.85
C LYS A 24 -9.00 -9.17 0.17
N GLU A 25 -9.26 -10.39 -0.28
CA GLU A 25 -9.53 -11.52 0.62
C GLU A 25 -8.26 -11.93 1.38
N PHE A 26 -7.11 -11.94 0.71
CA PHE A 26 -5.81 -12.14 1.36
C PHE A 26 -5.54 -11.12 2.47
N ASP A 27 -5.75 -9.84 2.19
CA ASP A 27 -5.54 -8.75 3.15
C ASP A 27 -6.45 -8.87 4.38
N LYS A 28 -7.71 -9.27 4.17
CA LYS A 28 -8.69 -9.51 5.23
C LYS A 28 -8.26 -10.67 6.13
N GLN A 29 -7.84 -11.80 5.54
CA GLN A 29 -7.40 -12.97 6.30
C GLN A 29 -6.14 -12.71 7.14
N ASN A 30 -5.28 -11.81 6.67
CA ASN A 30 -4.02 -11.47 7.35
C ASN A 30 -4.09 -10.20 8.19
N ASN A 31 -5.27 -9.61 8.40
CA ASN A 31 -5.47 -8.38 9.18
C ASN A 31 -4.56 -7.22 8.73
N ARG A 32 -4.36 -7.06 7.42
CA ARG A 32 -3.53 -5.97 6.88
C ARG A 32 -4.13 -4.61 7.27
N PRO A 33 -3.31 -3.66 7.78
CA PRO A 33 -3.77 -2.28 8.00
C PRO A 33 -4.26 -1.62 6.71
N LYS A 34 -5.42 -0.99 6.76
CA LYS A 34 -6.00 -0.30 5.59
C LYS A 34 -5.17 0.94 5.25
N LEU A 35 -4.80 1.11 3.99
CA LEU A 35 -3.95 2.25 3.56
C LEU A 35 -2.60 2.26 4.27
N PHE A 36 -2.01 1.08 4.50
CA PHE A 36 -0.73 0.90 5.20
C PHE A 36 0.36 1.84 4.69
N TRP A 37 0.57 1.91 3.36
CA TRP A 37 1.61 2.76 2.78
C TRP A 37 1.34 4.26 2.97
N ALA A 38 0.07 4.67 3.12
CA ALA A 38 -0.29 6.07 3.34
C ALA A 38 0.18 6.61 4.71
N GLY A 39 0.57 5.73 5.62
CA GLY A 39 1.15 6.09 6.91
C GLY A 39 2.63 6.45 6.87
N PHE A 40 3.32 6.20 5.75
CA PHE A 40 4.72 6.59 5.54
C PHE A 40 4.81 7.90 4.75
N SER A 41 5.90 8.63 4.94
CA SER A 41 6.28 9.73 4.05
C SER A 41 6.60 9.21 2.63
N LEU A 42 6.48 10.06 1.60
CA LEU A 42 6.87 9.67 0.23
C LEU A 42 8.37 9.31 0.12
N GLY A 43 9.21 9.96 0.93
CA GLY A 43 10.64 9.65 1.03
C GLY A 43 10.87 8.24 1.57
N GLU A 44 10.19 7.87 2.65
CA GLU A 44 10.29 6.53 3.23
C GLU A 44 9.67 5.46 2.33
N GLN A 45 8.54 5.73 1.67
CA GLN A 45 8.00 4.82 0.65
C GLN A 45 9.01 4.58 -0.48
N SER A 46 9.68 5.64 -0.94
CA SER A 46 10.70 5.53 -1.98
C SER A 46 11.94 4.78 -1.51
N ARG A 47 12.38 5.01 -0.26
CA ARG A 47 13.51 4.30 0.36
C ARG A 47 13.21 2.82 0.52
N LEU A 48 12.04 2.46 1.04
CA LEU A 48 11.62 1.06 1.22
C LEU A 48 11.40 0.36 -0.13
N LYS A 49 10.78 1.04 -1.09
CA LYS A 49 10.71 0.54 -2.47
C LYS A 49 12.10 0.26 -3.04
N ARG A 50 13.04 1.19 -2.87
CA ARG A 50 14.41 1.02 -3.35
C ARG A 50 15.15 -0.09 -2.63
N LEU A 51 14.97 -0.26 -1.31
CA LEU A 51 15.53 -1.39 -0.57
C LEU A 51 15.09 -2.72 -1.22
N TYR A 52 13.81 -2.83 -1.57
CA TYR A 52 13.31 -4.00 -2.30
C TYR A 52 13.76 -4.08 -3.76
N GLU A 53 14.14 -2.99 -4.41
CA GLU A 53 14.65 -3.00 -5.79
C GLU A 53 16.17 -3.24 -5.84
N GLU A 54 16.93 -2.78 -4.85
CA GLU A 54 18.38 -2.98 -4.71
C GLU A 54 18.70 -4.39 -4.21
N ASP A 55 17.95 -4.92 -3.21
CA ASP A 55 18.04 -6.33 -2.78
C ASP A 55 17.43 -7.30 -3.81
N ALA A 56 16.84 -6.77 -4.88
CA ALA A 56 16.04 -7.53 -5.80
C ALA A 56 16.09 -6.94 -7.22
N ALA A 57 17.31 -6.62 -7.68
CA ALA A 57 17.57 -6.15 -9.05
C ALA A 57 17.01 -7.09 -10.14
N ASP A 58 16.71 -8.36 -9.79
CA ASP A 58 16.03 -9.35 -10.65
C ASP A 58 14.62 -9.75 -10.16
N PHE A 59 14.01 -9.02 -9.23
CA PHE A 59 12.69 -9.37 -8.72
C PHE A 59 11.61 -9.05 -9.73
N ASN A 60 11.32 -10.06 -10.52
CA ASN A 60 10.14 -10.06 -11.33
C ASN A 60 8.91 -10.12 -10.41
N PHE A 61 8.21 -9.02 -10.21
CA PHE A 61 6.94 -9.00 -9.44
C PHE A 61 5.89 -10.01 -9.95
N THR A 62 6.07 -10.51 -11.19
CA THR A 62 5.21 -11.52 -11.78
C THR A 62 5.73 -12.95 -11.61
N TYR A 63 7.05 -13.16 -11.49
CA TYR A 63 7.66 -14.50 -11.56
C TYR A 63 8.74 -14.80 -10.51
N GLY A 64 9.09 -13.84 -9.65
CA GLY A 64 10.06 -13.98 -8.57
C GLY A 64 9.50 -14.82 -7.41
N PRO A 65 10.38 -15.42 -6.58
CA PRO A 65 9.93 -16.19 -5.41
C PRO A 65 9.21 -15.29 -4.42
N GLU A 66 8.15 -15.77 -3.78
CA GLU A 66 7.44 -14.99 -2.76
C GLU A 66 8.39 -14.62 -1.60
N ARG A 67 8.49 -13.33 -1.30
CA ARG A 67 9.19 -12.82 -0.13
C ARG A 67 8.16 -12.28 0.86
N GLU A 68 8.22 -12.72 2.12
CA GLU A 68 7.28 -12.26 3.15
C GLU A 68 7.29 -10.73 3.32
N GLU A 69 8.44 -10.09 3.12
CA GLU A 69 8.57 -8.63 3.20
C GLU A 69 7.83 -7.88 2.10
N ILE A 70 7.56 -8.53 0.95
CA ILE A 70 6.84 -7.97 -0.19
C ILE A 70 5.36 -8.31 -0.11
N VAL A 71 5.00 -9.47 0.45
CA VAL A 71 3.61 -9.92 0.56
C VAL A 71 2.95 -9.42 1.86
N LYS A 72 3.74 -9.26 2.94
CA LYS A 72 3.34 -8.84 4.29
C LYS A 72 4.29 -7.79 4.91
N PRO A 73 4.57 -6.66 4.23
CA PRO A 73 5.50 -5.64 4.73
C PRO A 73 5.11 -5.07 6.10
N TRP A 74 3.82 -5.09 6.45
CA TRP A 74 3.31 -4.59 7.74
C TRP A 74 3.75 -5.42 8.95
N LEU A 75 4.28 -6.62 8.75
CA LEU A 75 4.90 -7.40 9.83
C LEU A 75 6.29 -6.88 10.19
N LYS A 76 7.00 -6.28 9.22
CA LYS A 76 8.38 -5.79 9.37
C LYS A 76 8.43 -4.30 9.65
N TRP A 77 7.62 -3.51 8.93
CA TRP A 77 7.71 -2.05 8.95
C TRP A 77 6.51 -1.43 9.64
N LYS A 78 6.78 -0.37 10.41
CA LYS A 78 5.76 0.42 11.10
C LYS A 78 5.70 1.81 10.47
N PRO A 79 4.53 2.27 10.02
CA PRO A 79 4.36 3.63 9.54
C PRO A 79 4.55 4.65 10.66
N ASP A 80 4.96 5.86 10.29
CA ASP A 80 5.08 7.00 11.21
C ASP A 80 3.71 7.44 11.73
N LEU A 81 2.69 7.32 10.88
CA LEU A 81 1.33 7.71 11.21
C LEU A 81 0.51 6.52 11.72
N THR A 82 -0.32 6.78 12.74
CA THR A 82 -1.32 5.83 13.20
C THR A 82 -2.45 5.68 12.19
N GLN A 83 -3.22 4.59 12.29
CA GLN A 83 -4.40 4.38 11.44
C GLN A 83 -5.42 5.52 11.55
N GLU A 84 -5.57 6.12 12.74
CA GLU A 84 -6.46 7.26 12.96
C GLU A 84 -5.98 8.49 12.18
N GLN A 85 -4.67 8.78 12.21
CA GLN A 85 -4.08 9.88 11.47
C GLN A 85 -4.19 9.68 9.95
N VAL A 86 -4.00 8.44 9.47
CA VAL A 86 -4.22 8.07 8.07
C VAL A 86 -5.68 8.30 7.66
N ASN A 87 -6.64 7.85 8.47
CA ASN A 87 -8.06 8.05 8.20
C ASN A 87 -8.43 9.53 8.17
N LYS A 88 -7.90 10.33 9.12
CA LYS A 88 -8.10 11.77 9.18
C LYS A 88 -7.55 12.46 7.92
N LYS A 89 -6.33 12.12 7.50
CA LYS A 89 -5.72 12.63 6.25
C LYS A 89 -6.58 12.31 5.03
N GLN A 90 -7.08 11.09 4.92
CA GLN A 90 -7.97 10.67 3.83
C GLN A 90 -9.29 11.44 3.80
N SER A 91 -9.91 11.65 4.97
CA SER A 91 -11.14 12.45 5.06
C SER A 91 -10.90 13.90 4.63
N PHE A 92 -9.79 14.53 5.06
CA PHE A 92 -9.43 15.88 4.62
C PHE A 92 -9.25 15.97 3.11
N ILE A 93 -8.52 15.02 2.49
CA ILE A 93 -8.33 15.01 1.03
C ILE A 93 -9.67 14.90 0.31
N LYS A 94 -10.59 14.04 0.78
CA LYS A 94 -11.93 13.90 0.18
C LYS A 94 -12.74 15.19 0.27
N VAL A 95 -12.74 15.85 1.43
CA VAL A 95 -13.44 17.13 1.61
C VAL A 95 -12.85 18.20 0.69
N ALA A 96 -11.53 18.34 0.66
CA ALA A 96 -10.85 19.30 -0.20
C ALA A 96 -11.16 19.07 -1.69
N LEU A 97 -11.17 17.81 -2.15
CA LEU A 97 -11.55 17.47 -3.53
C LEU A 97 -12.99 17.86 -3.85
N ILE A 98 -13.93 17.60 -2.95
CA ILE A 98 -15.34 17.98 -3.13
C ILE A 98 -15.47 19.51 -3.22
N GLN A 99 -14.80 20.26 -2.34
CA GLN A 99 -14.82 21.73 -2.37
C GLN A 99 -14.27 22.28 -3.68
N ILE A 100 -13.13 21.75 -4.15
CA ILE A 100 -12.54 22.13 -5.45
C ILE A 100 -13.52 21.83 -6.61
N LEU A 101 -14.18 20.67 -6.60
CA LEU A 101 -15.08 20.25 -7.68
C LEU A 101 -16.42 20.99 -7.68
N THR A 102 -16.91 21.41 -6.51
CA THR A 102 -18.25 21.99 -6.33
C THR A 102 -18.23 23.51 -6.11
N GLY A 103 -17.07 24.11 -5.85
CA GLY A 103 -16.94 25.51 -5.49
C GLY A 103 -17.54 25.88 -4.14
N LEU A 104 -17.92 24.89 -3.33
CA LEU A 104 -18.39 25.08 -1.96
C LEU A 104 -17.19 25.37 -1.03
N PRO A 105 -17.34 26.30 -0.06
CA PRO A 105 -16.28 26.59 0.91
C PRO A 105 -15.95 25.43 1.83
#